data_AF-A0A946HVJ0-F1
#
_entry.id   AF-A0A946HVJ0-F1
#
_cell.length_a   1.000
_cell.length_b   1.000
_cell.length_c   1.000
_cell.angle_alpha   90.00
_cell.angle_beta   90.00
_cell.angle_gamma   90.00
#
_symmetry.space_group_name_H-M   'P 1'
#
loop_
_entity.id
_entity.type
_entity.pdbx_description
1 polymer ?
#
loop_
_entity_poly.entity_id
_entity_poly.type
_entity_poly.pdbx_seq_one_letter_code
_entity_poly.pdbx_strand_id
1 'polypeptide(L)'
;MPNIEMYGFQEVQAAGVSAMIAKLFENKSYRDEYVLTVVLSEVTDHRNVHQPYLRLVSTPNDHIEDIIEELRKLKFDVEVMILTKFIPKE
;
A
#
# COMPACT_ATOMS: atom_id res chain seq x y z
N MET A 1 12.68 -1.98 -0.73
CA MET A 1 11.51 -2.87 -0.72
C MET A 1 10.27 -2.03 -0.48
N PRO A 2 9.34 -1.95 -1.45
CA PRO A 2 8.03 -1.34 -1.28
C PRO A 2 7.26 -1.86 -0.06
N ASN A 3 6.77 -0.95 0.78
CA ASN A 3 5.80 -1.23 1.84
C ASN A 3 4.48 -0.56 1.46
N ILE A 4 3.41 -1.35 1.36
CA ILE A 4 2.07 -0.84 1.12
C ILE A 4 1.32 -0.88 2.45
N GLU A 5 1.10 0.30 2.99
CA GLU A 5 0.45 0.53 4.27
C GLU A 5 -1.05 0.81 4.05
N MET A 6 -1.89 0.16 4.85
CA MET A 6 -3.34 0.33 4.85
C MET A 6 -3.74 1.13 6.09
N TYR A 7 -4.27 2.34 5.88
CA TYR A 7 -4.74 3.22 6.96
C TYR A 7 -6.27 3.33 6.95
N GLY A 8 -6.87 3.32 8.14
CA GLY A 8 -8.32 3.46 8.29
C GLY A 8 -9.10 2.15 8.15
N PHE A 9 -8.48 1.07 7.69
CA PHE A 9 -9.19 -0.19 7.50
C PHE A 9 -9.37 -0.96 8.81
N GLN A 10 -10.56 -1.53 9.01
CA GLN A 10 -10.76 -2.56 10.04
C GLN A 10 -10.08 -3.87 9.64
N GLU A 11 -9.74 -4.74 10.59
CA GLU A 11 -8.99 -5.98 10.33
C GLU A 11 -9.55 -6.83 9.19
N VAL A 12 -10.87 -7.06 9.18
CA VAL A 12 -11.54 -7.86 8.14
C VAL A 12 -11.46 -7.18 6.77
N GLN A 13 -11.59 -5.85 6.74
CA GLN A 13 -11.47 -5.07 5.50
C GLN A 13 -10.03 -5.09 4.98
N ALA A 14 -9.05 -4.91 5.87
CA ALA A 14 -7.63 -4.95 5.55
C ALA A 14 -7.21 -6.31 4.98
N ALA A 15 -7.74 -7.42 5.50
CA ALA A 15 -7.52 -8.75 4.93
C ALA A 15 -8.07 -8.87 3.50
N GLY A 16 -9.26 -8.31 3.24
CA GLY A 16 -9.85 -8.26 1.90
C GLY A 16 -9.01 -7.44 0.92
N VAL A 17 -8.56 -6.26 1.33
CA VAL A 17 -7.68 -5.39 0.53
C VAL A 17 -6.33 -6.08 0.26
N SER A 18 -5.76 -6.75 1.27
CA SER A 18 -4.51 -7.50 1.12
C SER A 18 -4.64 -8.59 0.04
N ALA A 19 -5.75 -9.33 0.03
CA ALA A 19 -6.02 -10.33 -1.01
C ALA A 19 -6.19 -9.71 -2.40
N MET A 20 -6.80 -8.52 -2.50
CA MET A 20 -6.91 -7.79 -3.76
C MET A 20 -5.55 -7.36 -4.30
N ILE A 21 -4.67 -6.82 -3.44
CA ILE A 21 -3.31 -6.44 -3.83
C ILE A 21 -2.51 -7.68 -4.25
N ALA A 22 -2.57 -8.78 -3.50
CA ALA A 22 -1.88 -10.02 -3.85
C ALA A 22 -2.29 -10.53 -5.24
N LYS A 23 -3.59 -10.51 -5.55
CA LYS A 23 -4.10 -10.89 -6.87
C LYS A 23 -3.63 -9.95 -7.99
N LEU A 24 -3.50 -8.66 -7.69
CA LEU A 24 -3.04 -7.66 -8.64
C LEU A 24 -1.58 -7.87 -9.05
N PHE A 25 -0.74 -8.32 -8.12
CA PHE A 25 0.67 -8.55 -8.35
C PHE A 25 1.05 -10.00 -8.68
N GLU A 26 0.10 -10.94 -8.66
CA GLU A 26 0.33 -12.38 -8.85
C GLU A 26 1.22 -12.73 -10.07
N ASN A 27 1.07 -11.98 -11.16
CA ASN A 27 1.78 -12.18 -12.43
C ASN A 27 2.90 -11.16 -12.69
N LYS A 28 3.27 -10.34 -11.69
CA LYS A 28 4.33 -9.33 -11.81
C LYS A 28 5.69 -9.92 -11.44
N SER A 29 6.77 -9.38 -12.02
CA SER A 29 8.14 -9.83 -11.72
C SER A 29 8.54 -9.58 -10.27
N TYR A 30 7.97 -8.55 -9.64
CA TYR A 30 8.24 -8.11 -8.28
C TYR A 30 7.24 -8.63 -7.24
N ARG A 31 6.46 -9.68 -7.56
CA ARG A 31 5.40 -10.20 -6.69
C ARG A 31 5.88 -10.62 -5.29
N ASP A 32 7.17 -10.92 -5.16
CA ASP A 32 7.80 -11.36 -3.91
C ASP A 32 8.65 -10.23 -3.28
N GLU A 33 8.57 -9.00 -3.81
CA GLU A 33 9.42 -7.86 -3.45
C GLU A 33 8.68 -6.72 -2.74
N TYR A 34 7.50 -6.98 -2.19
CA TYR A 34 6.75 -6.00 -1.41
C TYR A 34 6.28 -6.57 -0.08
N VAL A 35 5.98 -5.68 0.86
CA VAL A 35 5.33 -6.03 2.12
C VAL A 35 4.03 -5.27 2.29
N LEU A 36 3.12 -5.86 3.04
CA LEU A 36 1.84 -5.26 3.43
C LEU A 36 1.87 -4.96 4.92
N THR A 37 1.49 -3.73 5.28
CA THR A 37 1.36 -3.31 6.67
C THR A 37 -0.06 -2.84 6.92
N VAL A 38 -0.71 -3.37 7.95
CA VAL A 38 -1.97 -2.82 8.45
C VAL A 38 -1.66 -1.84 9.57
N VAL A 39 -2.04 -0.57 9.38
CA VAL A 39 -1.90 0.45 10.42
C VAL A 39 -3.27 0.69 11.02
N LEU A 40 -3.46 0.23 12.26
CA LEU A 40 -4.71 0.44 13.00
C LEU A 40 -4.84 1.92 13.34
N SER A 41 -5.66 2.62 12.58
CA SER A 41 -5.88 4.06 12.71
C SER A 41 -7.32 4.41 12.36
N GLU A 42 -7.83 5.49 12.94
CA GLU A 42 -9.04 6.16 12.46
C GLU A 42 -8.63 7.23 11.44
N VAL A 43 -9.21 7.20 10.24
CA VAL A 43 -8.97 8.21 9.20
C VAL A 43 -10.31 8.82 8.81
N THR A 44 -10.45 10.12 9.05
CA THR A 44 -11.66 10.88 8.74
C THR A 44 -11.32 12.22 8.13
N ASP A 45 -12.23 12.76 7.32
CA ASP A 45 -12.15 14.14 6.84
C ASP A 45 -12.68 15.15 7.89
N HIS A 46 -12.70 16.43 7.53
CA HIS A 46 -13.23 17.52 8.39
C HIS A 46 -14.73 17.40 8.72
N ARG A 47 -15.46 16.49 8.06
CA ARG A 47 -16.89 16.20 8.28
C ARG A 47 -17.10 14.91 9.05
N ASN A 48 -16.03 14.30 9.59
CA ASN A 48 -16.02 12.99 10.23
C ASN A 48 -16.46 11.84 9.28
N VAL A 49 -16.33 12.02 7.97
CA VAL A 49 -16.55 10.93 7.01
C VAL A 49 -15.31 10.05 6.99
N HIS A 50 -15.51 8.74 7.09
CA HIS A 50 -14.44 7.75 7.04
C HIS A 50 -13.77 7.69 5.66
N GLN A 51 -12.45 7.84 5.60
CA GLN A 51 -11.66 7.96 4.36
C GLN A 51 -10.41 7.05 4.41
N PRO A 52 -10.57 5.72 4.31
CA PRO A 52 -9.43 4.82 4.31
C PRO A 52 -8.62 4.95 3.01
N TYR A 53 -7.30 4.81 3.10
CA TYR A 53 -6.39 5.00 1.97
C TYR A 53 -5.19 4.05 2.05
N LEU A 54 -4.51 3.90 0.92
CA LEU A 54 -3.26 3.16 0.82
C LEU A 54 -2.08 4.13 0.80
N ARG A 55 -0.98 3.78 1.45
CA ARG A 55 0.29 4.49 1.33
C ARG A 55 1.38 3.56 0.83
N LEU A 56 2.01 3.93 -0.27
CA LEU A 56 3.19 3.26 -0.80
C LEU A 56 4.45 3.95 -0.27
N VAL A 57 5.17 3.28 0.63
CA VAL A 57 6.45 3.73 1.17
C VAL A 57 7.56 2.92 0.53
N SER A 58 8.48 3.56 -0.20
CA SER A 58 9.57 2.84 -0.86
C SER A 58 10.78 3.73 -1.12
N THR A 59 11.97 3.14 -1.23
CA THR A 59 13.07 3.79 -1.95
C THR A 59 12.85 3.70 -3.46
N PRO A 60 13.48 4.58 -4.27
CA PRO A 60 13.47 4.44 -5.73
C PRO A 60 13.89 3.04 -6.17
N ASN A 61 13.14 2.47 -7.11
CA ASN A 61 13.43 1.18 -7.75
C ASN A 61 12.71 1.13 -9.11
N ASP A 62 13.09 0.14 -9.93
CA ASP A 62 12.63 0.02 -11.32
C ASP A 62 11.13 -0.33 -11.46
N HIS A 63 10.46 -0.70 -10.36
CA HIS A 63 9.08 -1.17 -10.37
C HIS A 63 8.08 -0.16 -9.79
N ILE A 64 8.56 0.96 -9.23
CA ILE A 64 7.72 1.87 -8.44
C ILE A 64 6.54 2.44 -9.22
N GLU A 65 6.75 2.85 -10.47
CA GLU A 65 5.71 3.41 -11.32
C GLU A 65 4.65 2.36 -11.68
N ASP A 66 5.06 1.12 -11.99
CA ASP A 66 4.11 0.03 -12.27
C ASP A 66 3.29 -0.32 -11.01
N ILE A 67 3.92 -0.35 -9.83
CA ILE A 67 3.21 -0.56 -8.55
C ILE A 67 2.16 0.52 -8.32
N ILE A 68 2.48 1.80 -8.55
CA ILE A 68 1.54 2.91 -8.40
C ILE A 68 0.35 2.75 -9.35
N GLU A 69 0.60 2.45 -10.62
CA GLU A 69 -0.43 2.27 -11.64
C GLU A 69 -1.34 1.08 -11.36
N GLU A 70 -0.77 -0.01 -10.86
CA GLU A 70 -1.56 -1.14 -10.39
C GLU A 70 -2.44 -0.73 -9.20
N LEU A 71 -1.88 -0.15 -8.12
CA LEU A 71 -2.63 0.22 -6.92
C LEU A 71 -3.81 1.16 -7.22
N ARG A 72 -3.67 2.08 -8.19
CA ARG A 72 -4.76 2.96 -8.66
C ARG A 72 -5.99 2.19 -9.17
N LYS A 73 -5.84 0.95 -9.63
CA LYS A 73 -6.96 0.10 -10.09
C LYS A 73 -7.88 -0.34 -8.95
N LEU A 74 -7.42 -0.28 -7.69
CA LEU A 74 -8.18 -0.69 -6.51
C LEU A 74 -9.25 0.35 -6.08
N LYS A 75 -9.29 1.52 -6.73
CA LYS A 75 -10.24 2.62 -6.42
C LYS A 75 -10.14 3.14 -4.97
N PHE A 76 -8.96 3.08 -4.39
CA PHE A 76 -8.61 3.78 -3.16
C PHE A 76 -7.73 4.98 -3.48
N ASP A 77 -7.73 5.97 -2.59
CA ASP A 77 -6.70 6.99 -2.61
C ASP A 77 -5.33 6.34 -2.30
N VAL A 78 -4.30 6.76 -3.04
CA VAL A 78 -2.94 6.25 -2.89
C VAL A 78 -2.01 7.42 -2.61
N GLU A 79 -1.47 7.44 -1.39
CA GLU A 79 -0.36 8.32 -1.02
C GLU A 79 0.97 7.64 -1.40
N VAL A 80 1.92 8.39 -1.95
CA VAL A 80 3.24 7.87 -2.32
C VAL A 80 4.32 8.61 -1.53
N MET A 81 5.11 7.87 -0.77
CA MET A 81 6.22 8.37 0.03
C MET A 81 7.53 7.72 -0.41
N ILE A 82 8.31 8.47 -1.19
CA ILE A 82 9.62 8.02 -1.66
C ILE A 82 10.71 8.37 -0.65
N LEU A 83 11.33 7.35 -0.06
CA LEU A 83 12.41 7.46 0.90
C LEU A 83 13.76 7.57 0.19
N THR A 84 14.69 8.32 0.78
CA THR A 84 16.06 8.40 0.27
C THR A 84 16.89 7.15 0.57
N LYS A 85 16.58 6.43 1.66
CA LYS A 85 17.32 5.23 2.08
C LYS A 85 16.42 4.27 2.87
N PHE A 86 16.69 2.98 2.72
CA PHE A 86 16.14 1.89 3.54
C PHE A 86 17.30 1.05 4.09
N ILE A 87 17.26 0.73 5.38
CA ILE A 87 18.29 -0.09 6.05
C ILE A 87 17.62 -1.42 6.43
N PRO A 88 17.89 -2.53 5.72
CA PRO A 88 17.33 -3.84 6.06
C PRO A 88 17.95 -4.36 7.37
N LYS A 89 17.27 -5.33 8.00
CA LYS A 89 17.86 -6.10 9.10
C LYS A 89 18.93 -7.04 8.54
N GLU A 90 20.02 -7.22 9.29
CA GLU A 90 21.09 -8.20 9.02
C GLU A 90 20.65 -9.63 9.37
#